data_AF-A0A0R2FA10-F1
#
_entry.id   AF-A0A0R2FA10-F1
#
_cell.length_a   1.000
_cell.length_b   1.000
_cell.length_c   1.000
_cell.angle_alpha   90.00
_cell.angle_beta   90.00
_cell.angle_gamma   90.00
#
_symmetry.space_group_name_H-M   'P 1'
#
loop_
_entity.id
_entity.type
_entity.pdbx_description
1 polymer ?
#
loop_
_entity_poly.entity_id
_entity_poly.type
_entity_poly.pdbx_seq_one_letter_code
_entity_poly.pdbx_strand_id
1 'polypeptide(L)'
;MYNNRQNQPVYRVDRDEAGTVTAINYYADGKPVRVDTYDHHHCLLMSEQFGAVANATQSDVAVDAASVHSLMSRTLYSEEGRPVFSQTYSPAQLWLLDEHAVPIRLFNTEAAMMAWWLTDHVDKHNRIYLAADNSIFDQLAGYDKLRVHLVPIVQDQIEISKLSGSPFPEIIVNELLKPDSYAQFADKVTTMPSWRAFKKNRGWSVFRRY
;
A
#
# COMPACT_ATOMS: atom_id res chain seq x y z
N MET A 1 -22.07 -18.85 7.05
CA MET A 1 -22.74 -17.53 7.19
C MET A 1 -23.68 -17.64 8.38
N TYR A 2 -23.75 -16.64 9.24
CA TYR A 2 -24.61 -16.61 10.41
C TYR A 2 -25.71 -15.58 10.21
N ASN A 3 -26.95 -16.02 10.38
CA ASN A 3 -28.14 -15.20 10.17
C ASN A 3 -28.88 -14.96 11.50
N ASN A 4 -29.59 -13.84 11.60
CA ASN A 4 -30.47 -13.55 12.73
C ASN A 4 -31.75 -14.40 12.67
N ARG A 5 -32.64 -14.24 13.66
CA ARG A 5 -33.93 -14.96 13.73
C ARG A 5 -34.89 -14.66 12.57
N GLN A 6 -34.65 -13.58 11.82
CA GLN A 6 -35.40 -13.17 10.63
C GLN A 6 -34.71 -13.63 9.33
N ASN A 7 -33.71 -14.52 9.44
CA ASN A 7 -32.89 -15.03 8.33
C ASN A 7 -32.10 -13.95 7.56
N GLN A 8 -31.81 -12.80 8.18
CA GLN A 8 -30.93 -11.79 7.62
C GLN A 8 -29.47 -12.04 8.03
N PRO A 9 -28.49 -11.80 7.15
CA PRO A 9 -27.08 -12.03 7.46
C PRO A 9 -26.61 -11.08 8.57
N VAL A 10 -25.86 -11.61 9.54
CA VAL A 10 -25.24 -10.85 10.64
C VAL A 10 -23.73 -10.86 10.50
N TYR A 11 -23.15 -12.03 10.26
CA TYR A 11 -21.72 -12.11 9.92
C TYR A 11 -21.38 -13.34 9.07
N ARG A 12 -20.28 -13.21 8.32
CA ARG A 12 -19.68 -14.29 7.53
C ARG A 12 -18.21 -14.40 7.92
N VAL A 13 -17.79 -15.61 8.26
CA VAL A 13 -16.38 -15.92 8.57
C VAL A 13 -15.77 -16.56 7.32
N ASP A 14 -14.79 -15.87 6.76
CA ASP A 14 -14.01 -16.35 5.61
C ASP A 14 -12.79 -17.11 6.13
N ARG A 15 -12.44 -18.18 5.42
CA ARG A 15 -11.33 -19.07 5.78
C ARG A 15 -10.47 -19.38 4.57
N ASP A 16 -9.20 -19.63 4.80
CA ASP A 16 -8.30 -20.18 3.79
C ASP A 16 -8.51 -21.69 3.56
N GLU A 17 -7.72 -22.28 2.67
CA GLU A 17 -7.77 -23.71 2.34
C GLU A 17 -7.44 -24.62 3.55
N ALA A 18 -6.67 -24.12 4.53
CA ALA A 18 -6.35 -24.82 5.77
C ALA A 18 -7.45 -24.69 6.83
N GLY A 19 -8.51 -23.90 6.58
CA GLY A 19 -9.59 -23.64 7.52
C GLY A 19 -9.30 -22.52 8.52
N THR A 20 -8.19 -21.81 8.35
CA THR A 20 -7.80 -20.66 9.17
C THR A 20 -8.70 -19.48 8.88
N VAL A 21 -9.14 -18.74 9.90
CA VAL A 21 -9.92 -17.51 9.71
C VAL A 21 -9.06 -16.42 9.09
N THR A 22 -9.49 -15.90 7.93
CA THR A 22 -8.82 -14.81 7.22
C THR A 22 -9.57 -13.49 7.36
N ALA A 23 -10.90 -13.54 7.45
CA ALA A 23 -11.72 -12.36 7.67
C ALA A 23 -13.06 -12.66 8.35
N ILE A 24 -13.61 -11.66 9.04
CA ILE A 24 -15.00 -11.64 9.50
C ILE A 24 -15.70 -10.43 8.90
N ASN A 25 -16.72 -10.69 8.09
CA ASN A 25 -17.56 -9.68 7.45
C ASN A 25 -18.83 -9.53 8.29
N TYR A 26 -19.14 -8.34 8.77
CA TYR A 26 -20.34 -8.03 9.55
C TYR A 26 -21.35 -7.30 8.68
N TYR A 27 -22.62 -7.58 8.89
CA TYR A 27 -23.72 -7.06 8.09
C TYR A 27 -24.79 -6.41 8.96
N ALA A 28 -25.38 -5.34 8.45
CA ALA A 28 -26.63 -4.76 8.94
C ALA A 28 -27.52 -4.46 7.74
N ASP A 29 -28.82 -4.78 7.85
CA ASP A 29 -29.80 -4.59 6.78
C ASP A 29 -29.37 -5.18 5.42
N GLY A 30 -28.69 -6.33 5.46
CA GLY A 30 -28.18 -7.02 4.27
C GLY A 30 -26.94 -6.38 3.63
N LYS A 31 -26.40 -5.29 4.18
CA LYS A 31 -25.20 -4.60 3.68
C LYS A 31 -24.01 -4.83 4.61
N PRO A 32 -22.78 -4.95 4.09
CA PRO A 32 -21.59 -5.06 4.93
C PRO A 32 -21.37 -3.76 5.70
N VAL A 33 -21.16 -3.80 7.01
CA VAL A 33 -20.89 -2.61 7.84
C VAL A 33 -19.46 -2.59 8.38
N ARG A 34 -18.84 -3.76 8.51
CA ARG A 34 -17.46 -3.91 8.97
C ARG A 34 -16.83 -5.14 8.34
N VAL A 35 -15.54 -5.08 8.06
CA VAL A 35 -14.72 -6.25 7.76
C VAL A 35 -13.49 -6.22 8.65
N ASP A 36 -13.30 -7.27 9.44
CA ASP A 36 -12.10 -7.47 10.23
C ASP A 36 -11.23 -8.53 9.52
N THR A 37 -10.00 -8.17 9.17
CA THR A 37 -9.03 -9.04 8.49
C THR A 37 -7.92 -9.45 9.46
N TYR A 38 -7.51 -10.71 9.38
CA TYR A 38 -6.55 -11.33 10.30
C TYR A 38 -5.24 -11.65 9.57
N ASP A 39 -4.12 -11.53 10.28
CA ASP A 39 -2.83 -11.94 9.76
C ASP A 39 -2.60 -13.45 9.88
N HIS A 40 -1.43 -13.89 9.42
CA HIS A 40 -0.98 -15.28 9.51
C HIS A 40 -0.70 -15.77 10.94
N HIS A 41 -0.63 -14.87 11.93
CA HIS A 41 -0.57 -15.18 13.36
C HIS A 41 -1.95 -15.21 14.01
N HIS A 42 -3.02 -15.07 13.22
CA HIS A 42 -4.41 -15.04 13.66
C HIS A 42 -4.74 -13.83 14.54
N CYS A 43 -3.95 -12.76 14.45
CA CYS A 43 -4.18 -11.50 15.12
C CYS A 43 -4.99 -10.56 14.22
N LEU A 44 -5.81 -9.68 14.81
CA LEU A 44 -6.53 -8.66 14.06
C LEU A 44 -5.51 -7.71 13.42
N LEU A 45 -5.46 -7.69 12.10
CA LEU A 45 -4.55 -6.83 11.34
C LEU A 45 -5.23 -5.51 10.95
N MET A 46 -6.48 -5.60 10.51
CA MET A 46 -7.17 -4.48 9.89
C MET A 46 -8.68 -4.55 10.17
N SER A 47 -9.30 -3.39 10.38
CA SER A 47 -10.75 -3.25 10.39
C SER A 47 -11.18 -2.17 9.41
N GLU A 48 -12.07 -2.51 8.49
CA GLU A 48 -12.64 -1.63 7.48
C GLU A 48 -14.11 -1.37 7.81
N GLN A 49 -14.52 -0.10 7.86
CA GLN A 49 -15.89 0.31 8.17
C GLN A 49 -16.59 0.79 6.90
N PHE A 50 -17.84 0.40 6.74
CA PHE A 50 -18.65 0.71 5.57
C PHE A 50 -19.94 1.42 5.97
N GLY A 51 -20.37 2.36 5.14
CA GLY A 51 -21.60 3.10 5.37
C GLY A 51 -21.97 4.01 4.22
N ALA A 52 -23.00 4.82 4.44
CA ALA A 52 -23.51 5.76 3.43
C ALA A 52 -22.56 6.95 3.28
N VAL A 53 -22.02 7.13 2.08
CA VAL A 53 -21.13 8.26 1.71
C VAL A 53 -21.77 9.03 0.56
N ALA A 54 -21.67 10.36 0.57
CA ALA A 54 -22.17 11.19 -0.52
C ALA A 54 -21.49 10.83 -1.86
N ASN A 55 -22.27 10.68 -2.93
CA ASN A 55 -21.73 10.37 -4.25
C ASN A 55 -21.07 11.62 -4.87
N ALA A 56 -19.74 11.68 -4.83
CA ALA A 56 -18.98 12.85 -5.27
C ALA A 56 -19.10 13.15 -6.79
N THR A 57 -19.49 12.18 -7.62
CA THR A 57 -19.62 12.34 -9.09
C THR A 57 -20.89 13.08 -9.53
N GLN A 58 -21.79 13.46 -8.62
CA GLN A 58 -23.02 14.21 -8.93
C GLN A 58 -23.00 15.67 -8.44
N SER A 59 -21.82 16.22 -8.12
CA SER A 59 -21.68 17.53 -7.45
C SER A 59 -22.08 18.77 -8.28
N ASP A 60 -22.51 18.64 -9.54
CA ASP A 60 -22.89 19.78 -10.39
C ASP A 60 -24.38 20.17 -10.35
N VAL A 61 -25.22 19.44 -9.59
CA VAL A 61 -26.64 19.80 -9.46
C VAL A 61 -27.03 19.77 -7.99
N ALA A 62 -27.54 20.90 -7.48
CA ALA A 62 -28.01 21.09 -6.10
C ALA A 62 -29.30 20.28 -5.78
N VAL A 63 -29.22 18.96 -5.94
CA VAL A 63 -30.22 17.98 -5.53
C VAL A 63 -29.46 16.93 -4.73
N ASP A 64 -29.91 16.67 -3.51
CA ASP A 64 -29.35 15.73 -2.53
C ASP A 64 -28.53 14.60 -3.19
N ALA A 65 -27.20 14.70 -3.13
CA ALA A 65 -26.32 13.72 -3.75
C ALA A 65 -26.66 12.33 -3.16
N ALA A 66 -27.11 11.41 -4.02
CA ALA A 66 -27.50 10.09 -3.60
C ALA A 66 -26.36 9.44 -2.80
N SER A 67 -26.66 8.88 -1.62
CA SER A 67 -25.63 8.21 -0.82
C SER A 67 -25.33 6.83 -1.39
N VAL A 68 -24.05 6.50 -1.55
CA VAL A 68 -23.59 5.15 -1.93
C VAL A 68 -23.00 4.47 -0.71
N HIS A 69 -23.29 3.18 -0.54
CA HIS A 69 -22.71 2.37 0.52
C HIS A 69 -21.27 2.00 0.16
N SER A 70 -20.30 2.58 0.84
CA SER A 70 -18.87 2.48 0.50
C SER A 70 -17.98 2.40 1.73
N LEU A 71 -16.70 2.12 1.52
CA LEU A 71 -15.66 2.14 2.55
C LEU A 71 -15.51 3.57 3.10
N MET A 72 -15.74 3.73 4.41
CA MET A 72 -15.66 5.00 5.12
C MET A 72 -14.31 5.20 5.78
N SER A 73 -13.81 4.15 6.42
CA SER A 73 -12.54 4.17 7.13
C SER A 73 -11.87 2.80 7.19
N ARG A 74 -10.57 2.83 7.45
CA ARG A 74 -9.72 1.66 7.67
C ARG A 74 -8.83 1.93 8.88
N THR A 75 -8.73 0.97 9.78
CA THR A 75 -7.79 1.01 10.91
C THR A 75 -6.86 -0.19 10.82
N LEU A 76 -5.56 0.05 10.91
CA LEU A 76 -4.55 -1.00 11.05
C LEU A 76 -4.16 -1.15 12.51
N TYR A 77 -3.95 -2.38 12.96
CA TYR A 77 -3.64 -2.72 14.33
C TYR A 77 -2.23 -3.32 14.45
N SER A 78 -1.59 -3.12 15.60
CA SER A 78 -0.39 -3.85 15.99
C SER A 78 -0.74 -5.29 16.38
N GLU A 79 0.28 -6.13 16.54
CA GLU A 79 0.12 -7.50 17.06
C GLU A 79 -0.53 -7.54 18.46
N GLU A 80 -0.37 -6.47 19.24
CA GLU A 80 -1.03 -6.32 20.55
C GLU A 80 -2.49 -5.87 20.46
N GLY A 81 -3.02 -5.68 19.24
CA GLY A 81 -4.39 -5.23 19.00
C GLY A 81 -4.61 -3.73 19.22
N ARG A 82 -3.54 -2.93 19.24
CA ARG A 82 -3.63 -1.46 19.38
C ARG A 82 -3.71 -0.80 18.00
N PRO A 83 -4.55 0.22 17.79
CA PRO A 83 -4.63 0.89 16.50
C PRO A 83 -3.36 1.71 16.24
N VAL A 84 -2.77 1.56 15.06
CA VAL A 84 -1.51 2.21 14.64
C VAL A 84 -1.75 3.25 13.56
N PHE A 85 -2.56 2.90 12.57
CA PHE A 85 -2.96 3.81 11.50
C PHE A 85 -4.46 3.87 11.38
N SER A 86 -4.99 5.06 11.12
CA SER A 86 -6.41 5.28 10.83
C SER A 86 -6.56 6.11 9.57
N GLN A 87 -7.22 5.54 8.57
CA GLN A 87 -7.54 6.18 7.31
C GLN A 87 -9.04 6.47 7.24
N THR A 88 -9.43 7.69 6.89
CA THR A 88 -10.79 8.05 6.47
C THR A 88 -10.77 8.38 5.00
N TYR A 89 -11.87 8.12 4.28
CA TYR A 89 -11.96 8.39 2.84
C TYR A 89 -12.81 9.62 2.51
N SER A 90 -13.59 10.14 3.46
CA SER A 90 -14.36 11.38 3.30
C SER A 90 -14.47 12.13 4.64
N PRO A 91 -13.63 13.18 4.87
CA PRO A 91 -12.49 13.58 4.04
C PRO A 91 -11.38 12.53 4.02
N ALA A 92 -10.56 12.53 2.97
CA ALA A 92 -9.39 11.66 2.88
C ALA A 92 -8.31 12.10 3.88
N GLN A 93 -8.09 11.31 4.94
CA GLN A 93 -7.07 11.57 5.95
C GLN A 93 -6.40 10.26 6.34
N LEU A 94 -5.08 10.26 6.53
CA LEU A 94 -4.33 9.10 7.02
C LEU A 94 -3.53 9.50 8.27
N TRP A 95 -3.97 9.03 9.42
CA TRP A 95 -3.38 9.34 10.72
C TRP A 95 -2.49 8.21 11.22
N LEU A 96 -1.30 8.56 11.70
CA LEU A 96 -0.51 7.74 12.61
C LEU A 96 -0.97 8.03 14.04
N LEU A 97 -1.16 6.97 14.81
CA LEU A 97 -1.57 7.02 16.20
C LEU A 97 -0.43 6.61 17.12
N ASP A 98 -0.42 7.12 18.35
CA ASP A 98 0.43 6.63 19.42
C ASP A 98 -0.15 5.36 20.10
N GLU A 99 0.54 4.88 21.14
CA GLU A 99 0.14 3.70 21.89
C GLU A 99 -1.20 3.84 22.65
N HIS A 100 -1.72 5.06 22.77
CA HIS A 100 -3.00 5.41 23.39
C HIS A 100 -4.09 5.73 22.36
N ALA A 101 -3.85 5.41 21.08
CA ALA A 101 -4.74 5.71 19.95
C ALA A 101 -4.95 7.23 19.71
N VAL A 102 -4.01 8.06 20.14
CA VAL A 102 -4.06 9.51 19.93
C VAL A 102 -3.37 9.86 18.61
N PRO A 103 -3.99 10.66 17.72
CA PRO A 103 -3.35 11.08 16.47
C PRO A 103 -2.09 11.92 16.72
N ILE A 104 -0.96 11.48 16.16
CA ILE A 104 0.34 12.16 16.30
C ILE A 104 0.87 12.73 14.99
N ARG A 105 0.41 12.22 13.84
CA ARG A 105 0.84 12.70 12.52
C ARG A 105 -0.21 12.44 11.46
N LEU A 106 -0.45 13.43 10.60
CA LEU A 106 -1.29 13.31 9.41
C LEU A 106 -0.41 13.12 8.16
N PHE A 107 -0.81 12.18 7.32
CA PHE A 107 -0.28 11.97 5.97
C PHE A 107 -1.36 12.23 4.94
N ASN A 108 -0.98 12.84 3.82
CA ASN A 108 -1.88 13.10 2.70
C ASN A 108 -2.02 11.89 1.76
N THR A 109 -1.02 11.01 1.72
CA THR A 109 -1.01 9.80 0.88
C THR A 109 -0.30 8.65 1.59
N GLU A 110 -0.61 7.42 1.19
CA GLU A 110 0.14 6.22 1.63
C GLU A 110 1.62 6.31 1.26
N ALA A 111 1.95 6.88 0.09
CA ALA A 111 3.34 7.08 -0.31
C ALA A 111 4.10 8.06 0.62
N ALA A 112 3.44 9.11 1.13
CA ALA A 112 4.04 10.02 2.10
C ALA A 112 4.36 9.31 3.42
N MET A 113 3.44 8.46 3.88
CA MET A 113 3.64 7.60 5.05
C MET A 113 4.81 6.64 4.85
N MET A 114 4.84 5.93 3.71
CA MET A 114 5.92 5.00 3.39
C MET A 114 7.27 5.71 3.26
N ALA A 115 7.33 6.86 2.59
CA ALA A 115 8.56 7.64 2.46
C ALA A 115 9.08 8.10 3.83
N TRP A 116 8.19 8.59 4.71
CA TRP A 116 8.56 8.94 6.08
C TRP A 116 9.11 7.72 6.82
N TRP A 117 8.39 6.59 6.82
CA TRP A 117 8.83 5.40 7.54
C TRP A 117 10.19 4.91 7.04
N LEU A 118 10.35 4.80 5.72
CA LEU A 118 11.61 4.36 5.09
C LEU A 118 12.78 5.29 5.41
N THR A 119 12.57 6.61 5.37
CA THR A 119 13.64 7.57 5.67
C THR A 119 14.04 7.62 7.13
N ASP A 120 13.13 7.25 8.04
CA ASP A 120 13.36 7.27 9.49
C ASP A 120 13.93 5.94 10.02
N HIS A 121 13.57 4.81 9.39
CA HIS A 121 13.88 3.46 9.90
C HIS A 121 14.86 2.66 9.04
N VAL A 122 15.09 3.04 7.79
CA VAL A 122 16.10 2.38 6.94
C VAL A 122 17.43 3.09 7.10
N ASP A 123 18.49 2.32 7.41
CA ASP A 123 19.85 2.87 7.43
C ASP A 123 20.15 3.60 6.13
N LYS A 124 20.66 4.84 6.22
CA LYS A 124 21.08 5.66 5.07
C LYS A 124 22.09 4.95 4.15
N HIS A 125 22.79 3.94 4.63
CA HIS A 125 23.72 3.14 3.82
C HIS A 125 23.03 2.04 3.01
N ASN A 126 21.78 1.70 3.35
CA ASN A 126 21.01 0.72 2.62
C ASN A 126 20.46 1.29 1.31
N ARG A 127 20.23 0.39 0.35
CA ARG A 127 19.59 0.66 -0.92
C ARG A 127 18.20 0.03 -0.92
N ILE A 128 17.23 0.72 -1.50
CA ILE A 128 15.82 0.32 -1.50
C ILE A 128 15.45 -0.06 -2.92
N TYR A 129 15.25 -1.35 -3.17
CA TYR A 129 15.02 -1.88 -4.51
C TYR A 129 13.54 -1.94 -4.81
N LEU A 130 13.12 -1.25 -5.86
CA LEU A 130 11.70 -1.09 -6.18
C LEU A 130 11.50 -1.25 -7.68
N ALA A 131 10.48 -2.02 -8.03
CA ALA A 131 10.07 -2.17 -9.43
C ALA A 131 9.55 -0.82 -9.95
N ALA A 132 10.11 -0.35 -11.07
CA ALA A 132 9.83 0.98 -11.62
C ALA A 132 8.44 1.10 -12.29
N ASP A 133 7.83 -0.04 -12.60
CA ASP A 133 6.46 -0.17 -13.10
C ASP A 133 5.40 -0.12 -11.97
N ASN A 134 5.81 -0.22 -10.71
CA ASN A 134 4.90 -0.12 -9.57
C ASN A 134 4.32 1.30 -9.48
N SER A 135 3.00 1.39 -9.28
CA SER A 135 2.29 2.68 -9.18
C SER A 135 2.79 3.59 -8.05
N ILE A 136 3.44 3.04 -7.02
CA ILE A 136 4.01 3.84 -5.94
C ILE A 136 5.40 4.39 -6.26
N PHE A 137 6.08 3.86 -7.30
CA PHE A 137 7.45 4.25 -7.63
C PHE A 137 7.55 5.75 -7.90
N ASP A 138 6.70 6.29 -8.77
CA ASP A 138 6.74 7.72 -9.14
C ASP A 138 6.54 8.63 -7.91
N GLN A 139 5.68 8.21 -6.99
CA GLN A 139 5.42 8.94 -5.75
C GLN A 139 6.64 8.90 -4.81
N LEU A 140 7.24 7.71 -4.60
CA LEU A 140 8.41 7.56 -3.73
C LEU A 140 9.66 8.22 -4.33
N ALA A 141 9.84 8.12 -5.65
CA ALA A 141 10.87 8.84 -6.38
C ALA A 141 10.71 10.34 -6.17
N GLY A 142 9.50 10.88 -6.06
CA GLY A 142 9.24 12.29 -5.73
C GLY A 142 9.94 12.83 -4.47
N TYR A 143 10.33 11.98 -3.51
CA TYR A 143 10.98 12.41 -2.27
C TYR A 143 12.51 12.38 -2.37
N ASP A 144 13.15 13.54 -2.50
CA ASP A 144 14.61 13.65 -2.71
C ASP A 144 15.46 12.87 -1.69
N LYS A 145 15.09 12.94 -0.40
CA LYS A 145 15.78 12.20 0.67
C LYS A 145 15.69 10.69 0.49
N LEU A 146 14.60 10.17 -0.07
CA LEU A 146 14.41 8.74 -0.33
C LEU A 146 15.05 8.36 -1.68
N ARG A 147 14.94 9.23 -2.69
CA ARG A 147 15.40 8.99 -4.07
C ARG A 147 16.85 8.56 -4.16
N VAL A 148 17.75 9.13 -3.34
CA VAL A 148 19.17 8.78 -3.32
C VAL A 148 19.46 7.36 -2.81
N HIS A 149 18.49 6.73 -2.14
CA HIS A 149 18.55 5.33 -1.71
C HIS A 149 17.83 4.38 -2.69
N LEU A 150 16.99 4.90 -3.60
CA LEU A 150 16.15 4.10 -4.48
C LEU A 150 16.93 3.45 -5.63
N VAL A 151 16.82 2.13 -5.64
CA VAL A 151 17.11 1.06 -6.59
C VAL A 151 16.10 0.76 -7.69
N PRO A 152 15.85 1.56 -8.75
CA PRO A 152 14.85 1.20 -9.75
C PRO A 152 15.19 -0.14 -10.44
N ILE A 153 14.21 -1.05 -10.47
CA ILE A 153 14.27 -2.30 -11.22
C ILE A 153 13.32 -2.21 -12.41
N VAL A 154 13.87 -2.29 -13.62
CA VAL A 154 13.13 -2.21 -14.88
C VAL A 154 13.02 -3.61 -15.48
N GLN A 155 11.83 -4.19 -15.42
CA GLN A 155 11.56 -5.58 -15.86
C GLN A 155 11.00 -5.64 -17.28
N ASP A 156 10.17 -4.66 -17.62
CA ASP A 156 9.51 -4.48 -18.92
C ASP A 156 9.81 -3.08 -19.48
N GLN A 157 9.32 -2.80 -20.70
CA GLN A 157 9.42 -1.45 -21.26
C GLN A 157 8.64 -0.46 -20.39
N ILE A 158 9.34 0.56 -19.87
CA ILE A 158 8.76 1.68 -19.15
C ILE A 158 9.04 2.98 -19.90
N GLU A 159 8.25 4.02 -19.62
CA GLU A 159 8.56 5.36 -20.08
C GLU A 159 9.86 5.84 -19.40
N ILE A 160 10.87 6.16 -20.22
CA ILE A 160 12.20 6.61 -19.76
C ILE A 160 12.11 7.87 -18.88
N SER A 161 11.07 8.70 -19.08
CA SER A 161 10.76 9.87 -18.25
C SER A 161 10.57 9.52 -16.77
N LYS A 162 10.11 8.32 -16.42
CA LYS A 162 10.01 7.85 -15.02
C LYS A 162 11.36 7.75 -14.33
N LEU A 163 12.43 7.59 -15.11
CA LEU A 163 13.81 7.57 -14.63
C LEU A 163 14.48 8.96 -14.72
N SER A 164 13.77 9.97 -15.22
CA SER A 164 14.33 11.32 -15.41
C SER A 164 14.28 12.15 -14.12
N GLY A 165 15.33 12.93 -13.88
CA GLY A 165 15.44 13.86 -12.74
C GLY A 165 16.25 13.35 -11.56
N SER A 166 17.54 13.72 -11.51
CA SER A 166 18.48 13.64 -10.37
C SER A 166 18.73 12.24 -9.76
N PRO A 167 19.92 11.97 -9.20
CA PRO A 167 20.59 10.70 -9.47
C PRO A 167 20.07 9.53 -8.64
N PHE A 168 19.49 8.53 -9.32
CA PHE A 168 19.54 7.15 -8.81
C PHE A 168 21.00 6.69 -8.72
N PRO A 169 21.37 5.94 -7.67
CA PRO A 169 22.73 5.42 -7.49
C PRO A 169 23.06 4.26 -8.44
N GLU A 170 22.05 3.51 -8.88
CA GLU A 170 22.12 2.39 -9.81
C GLU A 170 20.73 2.24 -10.45
N ILE A 171 20.64 1.73 -11.67
CA ILE A 171 19.38 1.32 -12.32
C ILE A 171 19.57 -0.12 -12.77
N ILE A 172 18.71 -1.03 -12.32
CA ILE A 172 18.81 -2.42 -12.71
C ILE A 172 17.85 -2.68 -13.86
N VAL A 173 18.37 -3.18 -14.98
CA VAL A 173 17.59 -3.44 -16.20
C VAL A 173 17.65 -4.92 -16.55
N ASN A 174 16.50 -5.51 -16.85
CA ASN A 174 16.44 -6.85 -17.39
C ASN A 174 17.20 -6.91 -18.74
N GLU A 175 18.16 -7.83 -18.89
CA GLU A 175 19.01 -7.93 -20.08
C GLU A 175 18.23 -8.21 -21.38
N LEU A 176 17.01 -8.75 -21.26
CA LEU A 176 16.10 -8.96 -22.38
C LEU A 176 15.55 -7.63 -22.92
N LEU A 177 15.67 -6.54 -22.18
CA LEU A 177 15.35 -5.19 -22.63
C LEU A 177 16.56 -4.59 -23.34
N LYS A 178 16.34 -4.00 -24.52
CA LYS A 178 17.38 -3.38 -25.35
C LYS A 178 18.14 -2.30 -24.54
N PRO A 179 19.40 -2.54 -24.12
CA PRO A 179 20.13 -1.62 -23.24
C PRO A 179 20.34 -0.24 -23.87
N ASP A 180 20.40 -0.18 -25.20
CA ASP A 180 20.51 1.07 -25.98
C ASP A 180 19.37 2.05 -25.69
N SER A 181 18.18 1.56 -25.34
CA SER A 181 17.06 2.40 -24.92
C SER A 181 17.34 3.16 -23.61
N TYR A 182 18.38 2.77 -22.87
CA TYR A 182 18.80 3.38 -21.61
C TYR A 182 20.18 4.03 -21.71
N ALA A 183 20.67 4.31 -22.93
CA ALA A 183 22.01 4.87 -23.17
C ALA A 183 22.30 6.15 -22.39
N GLN A 184 21.28 6.98 -22.13
CA GLN A 184 21.41 8.19 -21.30
C GLN A 184 21.74 7.93 -19.82
N PHE A 185 21.70 6.66 -19.39
CA PHE A 185 22.02 6.20 -18.05
C PHE A 185 23.11 5.12 -18.04
N ALA A 186 23.87 4.95 -19.13
CA ALA A 186 24.79 3.82 -19.33
C ALA A 186 25.74 3.58 -18.15
N ASP A 187 26.27 4.64 -17.56
CA ASP A 187 27.17 4.66 -16.40
C ASP A 187 26.51 4.29 -15.05
N LYS A 188 25.19 4.06 -15.06
CA LYS A 188 24.39 3.66 -13.90
C LYS A 188 23.61 2.37 -14.12
N VAL A 189 23.58 1.86 -15.35
CA VAL A 189 22.79 0.67 -15.70
C VAL A 189 23.58 -0.59 -15.36
N THR A 190 23.00 -1.41 -14.50
CA THR A 190 23.43 -2.79 -14.28
C THR A 190 22.41 -3.72 -14.95
N THR A 191 22.86 -4.54 -15.90
CA THR A 191 21.98 -5.53 -16.52
C THR A 191 21.87 -6.79 -15.66
N MET A 192 20.72 -7.47 -15.69
CA MET A 192 20.55 -8.77 -15.05
C MET A 192 19.76 -9.76 -15.90
N PRO A 193 20.08 -11.08 -15.85
CA PRO A 193 19.36 -12.09 -16.62
C PRO A 193 17.91 -12.32 -16.22
N SER A 194 17.63 -12.20 -14.93
CA SER A 194 16.30 -12.36 -14.37
C SER A 194 16.25 -11.76 -12.98
N TRP A 195 15.13 -11.14 -12.62
CA TRP A 195 14.89 -10.68 -11.24
C TRP A 195 14.98 -11.85 -10.25
N ARG A 196 14.60 -13.07 -10.66
CA ARG A 196 14.67 -14.28 -9.81
C ARG A 196 16.11 -14.71 -9.53
N ALA A 197 17.03 -14.37 -10.44
CA ALA A 197 18.46 -14.67 -10.32
C ALA A 197 19.23 -13.58 -9.55
N PHE A 198 18.57 -12.48 -9.23
CA PHE A 198 19.16 -11.39 -8.47
C PHE A 198 19.52 -11.85 -7.04
N LYS A 199 20.81 -12.06 -6.83
CA LYS A 199 21.41 -12.30 -5.51
C LYS A 199 22.31 -11.12 -5.19
N LYS A 200 22.11 -10.49 -4.03
CA LYS A 200 22.90 -9.31 -3.62
C LYS A 200 23.70 -9.58 -2.35
N ASN A 201 24.88 -8.98 -2.31
CA ASN A 201 25.82 -9.04 -1.20
C ASN A 201 25.48 -7.94 -0.16
N ARG A 202 24.86 -8.34 0.96
CA ARG A 202 24.60 -7.58 2.22
C ARG A 202 23.62 -6.38 2.19
N GLY A 203 22.81 -6.25 3.27
CA GLY A 203 21.99 -5.08 3.66
C GLY A 203 20.62 -4.91 2.97
N TRP A 204 19.59 -5.73 3.28
CA TRP A 204 18.33 -5.76 2.51
C TRP A 204 17.05 -5.84 3.34
N SER A 205 16.05 -5.03 2.95
CA SER A 205 14.62 -5.24 3.21
C SER A 205 13.91 -5.34 1.86
N VAL A 206 13.44 -6.53 1.49
CA VAL A 206 12.68 -6.75 0.24
C VAL A 206 11.19 -6.73 0.59
N PHE A 207 10.45 -5.77 0.03
CA PHE A 207 8.98 -5.84 0.02
C PHE A 207 8.55 -6.75 -1.12
N ARG A 208 8.44 -8.05 -0.84
CA ARG A 208 7.75 -8.98 -1.74
C ARG A 208 6.25 -8.82 -1.49
N ARG A 209 5.52 -8.40 -2.52
CA ARG A 209 4.10 -8.69 -2.62
C ARG A 209 4.01 -10.13 -3.14
N TYR A 210 3.51 -11.05 -2.30
CA TYR A 210 3.10 -12.38 -2.75
C TYR A 210 1.79 -12.26 -3.54
#